data_AF-A0A834B7F5-F1
#
_entry.id   AF-A0A834B7F5-F1
#
_cell.length_a   1.000
_cell.length_b   1.000
_cell.length_c   1.000
_cell.angle_alpha   90.00
_cell.angle_beta   90.00
_cell.angle_gamma   90.00
#
_symmetry.space_group_name_H-M   'P 1'
#
loop_
_entity.id
_entity.type
_entity.pdbx_description
1 polymer ?
#
loop_
_entity_poly.entity_id
_entity_poly.type
_entity_poly.pdbx_seq_one_letter_code
_entity_poly.pdbx_strand_id
1 'polypeptide(L)'
;MLTFWLVALLCALAILRSKIMTALKEDAEVNLFRDTTFYIYFCLVLTQLVLSCFSDRSPLFSETINDPNPCPESGASFLSRITFWWITGLMIRGYRQPLESTDLWSLNKEDMSEQVVPILVKNWKKECAKSRKQPVKIVYSSNDPAKPKGSSKVDVNEEAEALIVKSPQKEREPSLFKVLYKTFGPYFLMSFLFKALHDLMMFAGPELLK
;
A
#
# COMPACT_ATOMS: atom_id res chain seq x y z
N MET A 1 16.18 10.87 -0.54
CA MET A 1 17.24 11.07 0.49
C MET A 1 16.65 11.36 1.86
N LEU A 2 15.57 12.14 1.97
CA LEU A 2 14.98 12.49 3.26
C LEU A 2 14.46 11.30 4.09
N THR A 3 13.87 10.27 3.47
CA THR A 3 13.39 9.07 4.18
C THR A 3 14.51 8.35 4.94
N PHE A 4 15.71 8.29 4.37
CA PHE A 4 16.89 7.72 5.03
C PHE A 4 17.26 8.52 6.28
N TRP A 5 17.33 9.86 6.17
CA TRP A 5 17.65 10.72 7.30
C TRP A 5 16.58 10.72 8.40
N LEU A 6 15.30 10.54 8.05
CA LEU A 6 14.21 10.35 9.03
C LEU A 6 14.36 9.06 9.82
N VAL A 7 14.65 7.94 9.15
CA VAL A 7 14.85 6.65 9.84
C VAL A 7 16.11 6.71 10.72
N ALA A 8 17.20 7.31 10.22
CA ALA A 8 18.41 7.52 11.01
C ALA A 8 18.14 8.38 12.26
N LEU A 9 17.35 9.45 12.13
CA LEU A 9 16.95 10.28 13.27
C LEU A 9 16.11 9.48 14.27
N LEU A 10 15.16 8.67 13.81
CA LEU A 10 14.32 7.84 14.68
C LEU A 10 15.16 6.84 15.50
N CYS A 11 16.13 6.20 14.86
CA CYS A 11 17.09 5.32 15.55
C CYS A 11 17.94 6.10 16.57
N ALA A 12 18.43 7.28 16.18
CA ALA A 12 19.23 8.13 17.07
C ALA A 12 18.42 8.62 18.28
N LEU A 13 17.14 8.94 18.11
CA LEU A 13 16.23 9.33 19.20
C LEU A 13 16.03 8.18 20.21
N ALA A 14 15.93 6.93 19.74
CA ALA A 14 15.84 5.78 20.63
C ALA A 14 17.11 5.62 21.49
N ILE A 15 18.29 5.79 20.89
CA ILE A 15 19.58 5.75 21.59
C ILE A 15 19.70 6.91 22.59
N LEU A 16 19.29 8.12 22.18
CA LEU A 16 19.29 9.31 23.03
C LEU A 16 18.37 9.10 24.25
N ARG A 17 17.17 8.55 24.06
CA ARG A 17 16.25 8.21 25.16
C ARG A 17 16.91 7.26 26.15
N SER A 18 17.55 6.19 25.66
CA SER A 18 18.24 5.23 26.51
C SER A 18 19.37 5.89 27.30
N LYS A 19 20.17 6.76 26.66
CA LYS A 19 21.24 7.52 27.32
C LYS A 19 20.73 8.47 28.41
N ILE A 20 19.65 9.21 28.14
CA ILE A 20 18.99 10.09 29.11
C ILE A 20 18.52 9.27 30.31
N MET A 21 17.86 8.13 30.06
CA MET A 21 17.34 7.27 31.14
C MET A 21 18.44 6.66 32.00
N THR A 22 19.60 6.32 31.42
CA THR A 22 20.77 5.86 32.17
C THR A 22 21.38 6.99 33.01
N ALA A 23 21.54 8.19 32.44
CA ALA A 23 22.07 9.35 33.17
C ALA A 23 21.16 9.82 34.33
N LEU A 24 19.86 9.54 34.25
CA LEU A 24 18.89 9.83 35.32
C LEU A 24 18.88 8.77 36.44
N LYS A 25 19.30 7.53 36.17
CA LYS A 25 19.24 6.41 37.12
C LYS A 25 20.56 6.16 37.84
N GLU A 26 21.68 6.41 37.18
CA GLU A 26 23.03 6.27 37.74
C GLU A 26 23.78 7.58 37.51
N ASP A 27 24.48 8.06 38.54
CA ASP A 27 25.59 9.03 38.44
C ASP A 27 26.75 8.33 37.68
N ALA A 28 26.49 8.00 36.42
CA ALA A 28 27.32 7.14 35.61
C ALA A 28 28.60 7.90 35.21
N GLU A 29 29.75 7.21 35.30
CA GLU A 29 31.00 7.71 34.71
C GLU A 29 30.83 7.91 33.20
N VAL A 30 30.52 9.15 32.85
CA VAL A 30 30.33 9.60 31.49
C VAL A 30 31.68 9.56 30.78
N ASN A 31 31.77 8.68 29.79
CA ASN A 31 32.90 8.70 28.86
C ASN A 31 32.70 9.91 27.95
N LEU A 32 33.22 11.07 28.38
CA LEU A 32 33.04 12.37 27.76
C LEU A 32 33.21 12.33 26.23
N PHE A 33 34.22 11.61 25.75
CA PHE A 33 34.50 11.46 24.32
C PHE A 33 33.39 10.74 23.55
N ARG A 34 32.87 9.63 24.11
CA ARG A 34 31.82 8.82 23.47
C ARG A 34 30.48 9.56 23.43
N ASP A 35 30.13 10.25 24.52
CA ASP A 35 28.88 10.99 24.60
C ASP A 35 28.94 12.26 23.75
N THR A 36 30.06 13.00 23.77
CA THR A 36 30.28 14.17 22.88
C THR A 36 30.18 13.78 21.41
N THR A 37 30.81 12.68 21.00
CA THR A 37 30.75 12.19 19.62
C THR A 37 29.32 11.84 19.20
N PHE A 38 28.53 11.25 20.10
CA PHE A 38 27.12 10.95 19.84
C PHE A 38 26.27 12.21 19.67
N TYR A 39 26.44 13.23 20.52
CA TYR A 39 25.72 14.49 20.39
C TYR A 39 26.09 15.23 19.10
N ILE A 40 27.37 15.24 18.72
CA ILE A 40 27.82 15.80 17.43
C ILE A 40 27.16 15.06 16.27
N TYR A 41 27.18 13.73 16.28
CA TYR A 41 26.50 12.91 15.27
C TYR A 41 25.01 13.23 15.19
N PHE A 42 24.32 13.31 16.33
CA PHE A 42 22.89 13.65 16.39
C PHE A 42 22.59 15.02 15.80
N CYS A 43 23.38 16.04 16.13
CA CYS A 43 23.25 17.39 15.55
C CYS A 43 23.50 17.40 14.04
N LEU A 44 24.48 16.63 13.54
CA LEU A 44 24.74 16.50 12.12
C LEU A 44 23.57 15.83 11.39
N VAL A 45 22.97 14.79 11.97
CA VAL A 45 21.77 14.12 11.41
C VAL A 45 20.58 15.08 11.37
N LEU A 46 20.34 15.87 12.43
CA LEU A 46 19.31 16.90 12.44
C LEU A 46 19.54 17.96 11.35
N THR A 47 20.78 18.42 11.22
CA THR A 47 21.15 19.41 10.20
C THR A 47 20.93 18.85 8.80
N GLN A 48 21.37 17.61 8.53
CA GLN A 48 21.15 16.93 7.25
C GLN A 48 19.67 16.67 6.96
N LEU A 49 18.85 16.40 7.98
CA LEU A 49 17.41 16.28 7.81
C LEU A 49 16.81 17.62 7.37
N VAL A 50 17.14 18.72 8.06
CA VAL A 50 16.67 20.06 7.71
C VAL A 50 17.12 20.45 6.30
N LEU A 51 18.39 20.22 5.95
CA LEU A 51 18.88 20.47 4.59
C LEU A 51 18.13 19.62 3.56
N SER A 52 17.86 18.34 3.86
CA SER A 52 17.11 17.46 2.97
C SER A 52 15.68 17.95 2.75
N CYS A 53 15.06 18.58 3.75
CA CYS A 53 13.72 19.16 3.62
C CYS A 53 13.66 20.34 2.63
N PHE A 54 14.72 21.14 2.55
CA PHE A 54 14.83 22.28 1.64
C PHE A 54 15.45 21.92 0.28
N SER A 55 16.32 20.91 0.25
CA SER A 55 17.07 20.48 -0.92
C SER A 55 16.31 19.49 -1.81
N ASP A 56 15.19 18.93 -1.36
CA ASP A 56 14.26 18.13 -2.18
C ASP A 56 13.48 19.02 -3.17
N ARG A 57 14.20 19.82 -3.98
CA ARG A 57 13.67 20.41 -5.20
C ARG A 57 13.71 19.36 -6.30
N SER A 58 12.71 19.36 -7.17
CA SER A 58 12.54 18.41 -8.27
C SER A 58 13.84 18.22 -9.05
N PRO A 59 14.19 16.99 -9.48
CA PRO A 59 15.33 16.78 -10.35
C PRO A 59 15.18 17.69 -11.59
N LEU A 60 16.29 18.30 -12.03
CA LEU A 60 16.36 19.19 -13.19
C LEU A 60 15.83 18.58 -14.50
N PHE A 61 15.61 17.26 -14.51
CA PHE A 61 15.01 16.49 -15.58
C PHE A 61 13.66 15.90 -15.15
N SER A 62 12.75 16.77 -14.71
CA SER A 62 11.33 16.43 -14.77
C SER A 62 10.96 16.33 -16.24
N GLU A 63 10.36 15.21 -16.64
CA GLU A 63 9.70 15.07 -17.94
C GLU A 63 8.89 16.35 -18.19
N THR A 64 9.18 17.05 -19.29
CA THR A 64 8.57 18.34 -19.61
C THR A 64 7.07 18.13 -19.75
N ILE A 65 6.32 18.31 -18.67
CA ILE A 65 4.87 18.31 -18.71
C ILE A 65 4.53 19.59 -19.48
N ASN A 66 4.17 19.47 -20.75
CA ASN A 66 3.70 20.56 -21.61
C ASN A 66 2.29 21.03 -21.20
N ASP A 67 1.98 21.00 -19.91
CA ASP A 67 0.73 21.51 -19.38
C ASP A 67 0.92 22.97 -18.94
N PRO A 68 -0.04 23.85 -19.24
CA PRO A 68 0.03 25.25 -18.83
C PRO A 68 -0.07 25.44 -17.30
N ASN A 69 -0.64 24.48 -16.55
CA ASN A 69 -0.80 24.55 -15.10
C ASN A 69 -0.76 23.16 -14.41
N PRO A 70 0.41 22.51 -14.29
CA PRO A 70 0.54 21.19 -13.66
C PRO A 70 0.31 21.21 -12.15
N CYS A 71 -0.16 20.09 -11.59
CA CYS A 71 -0.33 19.96 -10.14
C CYS A 71 1.02 20.05 -9.40
N PRO A 72 1.17 21.00 -8.44
CA PRO A 72 2.41 21.22 -7.72
C PRO A 72 2.75 20.10 -6.74
N GLU A 73 1.83 19.16 -6.46
CA GLU A 73 2.08 17.98 -5.62
C GLU A 73 3.26 17.16 -6.14
N SER A 74 3.34 16.96 -7.46
CA SER A 74 4.39 16.16 -8.10
C SER A 74 5.79 16.76 -7.93
N GLY A 75 5.89 18.09 -7.91
CA GLY A 75 7.13 18.83 -7.72
C GLY A 75 7.36 19.30 -6.28
N ALA A 76 6.46 18.97 -5.35
CA ALA A 76 6.55 19.39 -3.97
C ALA A 76 7.62 18.61 -3.20
N SER A 77 8.33 19.30 -2.30
CA SER A 77 9.25 18.65 -1.38
C SER A 77 8.51 17.63 -0.50
N PHE A 78 9.23 16.64 0.02
CA PHE A 78 8.62 15.61 0.86
C PHE A 78 7.84 16.17 2.06
N LEU A 79 8.39 17.20 2.74
CA LEU A 79 7.65 17.85 3.84
C LEU A 79 6.39 18.55 3.35
N SER A 80 6.45 19.23 2.20
CA SER A 80 5.29 19.88 1.60
C SER A 80 4.20 18.86 1.24
N ARG A 81 4.58 17.65 0.80
CA ARG A 81 3.63 16.55 0.55
C ARG A 81 2.97 16.02 1.82
N ILE A 82 3.70 15.89 2.93
CA ILE A 82 3.15 15.44 4.22
C ILE A 82 2.24 16.51 4.85
N THR A 83 2.66 17.77 4.81
CA THR A 83 1.95 18.88 5.45
C THR A 83 0.88 19.51 4.55
N PHE A 84 0.72 18.99 3.33
CA PHE A 84 -0.13 19.55 2.27
C PHE A 84 0.15 21.03 1.98
N TRP A 85 1.39 21.50 2.20
CA TRP A 85 1.73 22.92 2.09
C TRP A 85 1.57 23.47 0.67
N TRP A 86 1.73 22.62 -0.34
CA TRP A 86 1.56 22.98 -1.75
C TRP A 86 0.15 23.52 -2.07
N ILE A 87 -0.89 23.15 -1.32
CA ILE A 87 -2.26 23.63 -1.54
C ILE A 87 -2.51 25.02 -0.93
N THR A 88 -1.66 25.47 -0.01
CA THR A 88 -1.84 26.72 0.75
C THR A 88 -1.97 27.94 -0.16
N GLY A 89 -1.22 27.98 -1.27
CA GLY A 89 -1.31 29.09 -2.23
C GLY A 89 -2.70 29.20 -2.86
N LEU A 90 -3.31 28.07 -3.21
CA LEU A 90 -4.67 28.01 -3.78
C LEU A 90 -5.72 28.37 -2.72
N MET A 91 -5.56 27.91 -1.48
CA MET A 91 -6.46 28.28 -0.38
C MET A 91 -6.47 29.79 -0.10
N ILE A 92 -5.29 30.44 -0.09
CA ILE A 92 -5.19 31.90 0.10
C ILE A 92 -5.82 32.65 -1.08
N ARG A 93 -5.64 32.15 -2.31
CA ARG A 93 -6.27 32.75 -3.49
C ARG A 93 -7.79 32.67 -3.40
N GLY A 94 -8.32 31.53 -2.96
CA GLY A 94 -9.75 31.34 -2.73
C GLY A 94 -10.37 32.19 -1.62
N TYR A 95 -9.55 32.53 -0.63
CA TYR A 95 -9.96 33.48 0.39
C TYR A 95 -10.10 34.90 -0.16
N ARG A 96 -9.27 35.29 -1.13
CA ARG A 96 -9.29 36.64 -1.73
C ARG A 96 -10.29 36.77 -2.88
N GLN A 97 -10.49 35.72 -3.66
CA GLN A 97 -11.32 35.70 -4.88
C GLN A 97 -12.02 34.34 -5.02
N PRO A 98 -13.27 34.28 -5.50
CA PRO A 98 -13.93 33.00 -5.77
C PRO A 98 -13.15 32.25 -6.86
N LEU A 99 -12.88 30.96 -6.62
CA LEU A 99 -12.17 30.13 -7.60
C LEU A 99 -13.06 29.82 -8.80
N GLU A 100 -12.45 29.90 -9.98
CA GLU A 100 -13.02 29.38 -11.21
C GLU A 100 -12.35 28.05 -11.61
N SER A 101 -12.97 27.30 -12.53
CA SER A 101 -12.42 26.03 -13.02
C SER A 101 -11.08 26.18 -13.74
N THR A 102 -10.79 27.37 -14.28
CA THR A 102 -9.53 27.72 -14.93
C THR A 102 -8.36 27.88 -13.95
N ASP A 103 -8.65 28.14 -12.68
CA ASP A 103 -7.63 28.31 -11.63
C ASP A 103 -7.17 27.00 -11.00
N LEU A 104 -7.85 25.90 -11.32
CA LEU A 104 -7.50 24.57 -10.86
C LEU A 104 -6.31 24.01 -11.65
N TRP A 105 -5.53 23.17 -10.99
CA TRP A 105 -4.41 22.46 -11.61
C TRP A 105 -4.89 21.32 -12.49
N SER A 106 -4.10 20.99 -13.51
CA SER A 106 -4.28 19.73 -14.25
C SER A 106 -4.04 18.54 -13.34
N LEU A 107 -4.78 17.45 -13.59
CA LEU A 107 -4.68 16.22 -12.81
C LEU A 107 -3.32 15.53 -13.06
N ASN A 108 -2.78 14.89 -12.03
CA ASN A 108 -1.57 14.08 -12.19
C ASN A 108 -1.81 12.97 -13.23
N LYS A 109 -0.78 12.65 -14.02
CA LYS A 109 -0.87 11.59 -15.06
C LYS A 109 -1.35 10.25 -14.49
N GLU A 110 -0.96 9.92 -13.25
CA GLU A 110 -1.33 8.66 -12.58
C GLU A 110 -2.82 8.55 -12.22
N ASP A 111 -3.47 9.69 -11.97
CA ASP A 111 -4.89 9.77 -11.60
C ASP A 111 -5.80 9.95 -12.83
N MET A 112 -5.23 10.15 -14.02
CA MET A 112 -6.01 10.28 -15.26
C MET A 112 -6.71 8.96 -15.62
N SER A 113 -7.94 9.08 -16.11
CA SER A 113 -8.73 7.94 -16.60
C SER A 113 -8.00 7.16 -17.71
N GLU A 114 -7.18 7.85 -18.51
CA GLU A 114 -6.36 7.24 -19.55
C GLU A 114 -5.37 6.21 -19.00
N GLN A 115 -4.88 6.36 -17.77
CA GLN A 115 -3.98 5.41 -17.12
C GLN A 115 -4.75 4.39 -16.28
N VAL A 116 -5.74 4.83 -15.51
CA VAL A 116 -6.47 3.98 -14.55
C VAL A 116 -7.38 2.97 -15.26
N VAL A 117 -8.09 3.39 -16.31
CA VAL A 117 -9.10 2.56 -16.98
C VAL A 117 -8.46 1.35 -17.68
N PRO A 118 -7.37 1.48 -18.46
CA PRO A 118 -6.73 0.33 -19.10
C PRO A 118 -6.24 -0.74 -18.11
N ILE A 119 -5.71 -0.33 -16.95
CA ILE A 119 -5.25 -1.25 -15.90
C ILE A 119 -6.43 -2.06 -15.37
N LEU A 120 -7.54 -1.38 -15.07
CA LEU A 120 -8.76 -2.02 -14.59
C LEU A 120 -9.33 -2.99 -15.64
N VAL A 121 -9.45 -2.56 -16.91
CA VAL A 121 -9.95 -3.39 -18.02
C VAL A 121 -9.06 -4.61 -18.27
N LYS A 122 -7.74 -4.47 -18.16
CA LYS A 122 -6.79 -5.58 -18.29
C LYS A 122 -6.99 -6.62 -17.18
N ASN A 123 -7.14 -6.18 -15.93
CA ASN A 123 -7.42 -7.07 -14.81
C ASN A 123 -8.81 -7.72 -14.90
N TRP A 124 -9.80 -6.98 -15.38
CA TRP A 124 -11.15 -7.47 -15.66
C TRP A 124 -11.15 -8.59 -16.70
N LYS A 125 -10.52 -8.37 -17.86
CA LYS A 125 -10.36 -9.39 -18.91
C LYS A 125 -9.69 -10.66 -18.38
N LYS A 126 -8.69 -10.52 -17.51
CA LYS A 126 -7.99 -11.65 -16.87
C LYS A 126 -8.92 -12.46 -15.95
N GLU A 127 -9.76 -11.80 -15.16
CA GLU A 127 -10.72 -12.49 -14.29
C GLU A 127 -11.84 -13.16 -15.11
N CYS A 128 -12.37 -12.48 -16.14
CA CYS A 128 -13.34 -13.09 -17.07
C CYS A 128 -12.78 -14.34 -17.75
N ALA A 129 -11.53 -14.31 -18.23
CA ALA A 129 -10.88 -15.47 -18.82
C ALA A 129 -10.67 -16.61 -17.80
N LYS A 130 -10.41 -16.28 -16.52
CA LYS A 130 -10.25 -17.26 -15.45
C LYS A 130 -11.57 -17.94 -15.08
N SER A 131 -12.66 -17.18 -15.02
CA SER A 131 -14.01 -17.72 -14.78
C SER A 131 -14.45 -18.68 -15.90
N ARG A 132 -14.08 -18.39 -17.16
CA ARG A 132 -14.39 -19.24 -18.33
C ARG A 132 -13.56 -20.54 -18.41
N LYS A 133 -12.41 -20.61 -17.74
CA LYS A 133 -11.43 -21.70 -17.87
C LYS A 133 -11.44 -22.75 -16.75
N GLN A 134 -12.35 -22.68 -15.76
CA GLN A 134 -12.31 -23.67 -14.67
C GLN A 134 -12.78 -25.06 -15.16
N PRO A 135 -11.91 -26.09 -15.08
CA PRO A 135 -12.23 -27.42 -15.58
C PRO A 135 -13.20 -28.13 -14.64
N VAL A 136 -14.08 -28.92 -15.25
CA VAL A 136 -15.00 -29.87 -14.62
C VAL A 136 -14.25 -30.68 -13.55
N LYS A 137 -14.62 -30.54 -12.27
CA LYS A 137 -14.20 -31.50 -11.23
C LYS A 137 -14.96 -32.80 -11.49
N ILE A 138 -14.30 -33.78 -12.10
CA ILE A 138 -14.83 -35.14 -12.21
C ILE A 138 -14.63 -35.79 -10.84
N VAL A 139 -15.72 -35.94 -10.08
CA VAL A 139 -15.72 -36.70 -8.83
C VAL A 139 -16.14 -38.12 -9.17
N TYR A 140 -15.22 -39.09 -9.07
CA TYR A 140 -15.57 -40.51 -9.16
C TYR A 140 -16.22 -40.93 -7.83
N SER A 141 -17.50 -41.31 -7.88
CA SER A 141 -18.18 -41.97 -6.77
C SER A 141 -17.93 -43.46 -6.87
N SER A 142 -17.05 -44.01 -6.03
CA SER A 142 -16.83 -45.45 -5.92
C SER A 142 -17.78 -46.01 -4.88
N ASN A 143 -18.83 -46.71 -5.29
CA ASN A 143 -19.63 -47.55 -4.40
C ASN A 143 -19.09 -48.99 -4.52
N ASP A 144 -18.49 -49.51 -3.45
CA ASP A 144 -18.11 -50.94 -3.33
C ASP A 144 -19.36 -51.83 -3.19
N PRO A 145 -19.49 -52.94 -3.93
CA PRO A 145 -20.48 -53.96 -3.62
C PRO A 145 -19.84 -55.19 -2.97
N ALA A 146 -20.36 -55.54 -1.80
CA ALA A 146 -20.14 -56.84 -1.16
C ALA A 146 -20.77 -57.98 -2.00
N LYS A 147 -20.02 -59.07 -2.18
CA LYS A 147 -20.40 -60.37 -2.78
C LYS A 147 -21.69 -60.98 -2.17
N PRO A 148 -22.50 -61.78 -2.92
CA PRO A 148 -22.20 -63.21 -3.07
C PRO A 148 -22.57 -63.93 -4.40
N LYS A 149 -21.95 -65.11 -4.54
CA LYS A 149 -22.04 -66.24 -5.50
C LYS A 149 -23.33 -66.46 -6.32
N GLY A 150 -23.16 -66.88 -7.58
CA GLY A 150 -24.15 -67.61 -8.37
C GLY A 150 -23.72 -67.80 -9.83
N SER A 151 -24.03 -68.94 -10.44
CA SER A 151 -23.49 -69.44 -11.71
C SER A 151 -24.07 -68.82 -13.00
N SER A 152 -23.31 -69.02 -14.08
CA SER A 152 -23.72 -69.16 -15.50
C SER A 152 -23.58 -67.93 -16.41
N LYS A 153 -22.87 -68.20 -17.52
CA LYS A 153 -22.59 -67.38 -18.71
C LYS A 153 -23.82 -66.60 -19.20
N VAL A 154 -23.68 -65.29 -19.44
CA VAL A 154 -24.22 -64.58 -20.62
C VAL A 154 -23.37 -63.33 -20.86
N ASP A 155 -22.92 -63.16 -22.10
CA ASP A 155 -22.39 -61.91 -22.68
C ASP A 155 -23.37 -60.77 -22.49
N VAL A 156 -23.02 -59.77 -21.68
CA VAL A 156 -23.47 -58.39 -21.88
C VAL A 156 -22.30 -57.50 -21.49
N ASN A 157 -21.74 -56.78 -22.46
CA ASN A 157 -21.01 -55.55 -22.19
C ASN A 157 -21.99 -54.63 -21.46
N GLU A 158 -22.02 -54.70 -20.13
CA GLU A 158 -22.55 -53.64 -19.30
C GLU A 158 -21.61 -52.47 -19.52
N GLU A 159 -21.97 -51.63 -20.48
CA GLU A 159 -21.58 -50.23 -20.47
C GLU A 159 -22.00 -49.72 -19.10
N ALA A 160 -21.06 -49.75 -18.15
CA ALA A 160 -21.10 -48.92 -16.98
C ALA A 160 -21.07 -47.50 -17.53
N GLU A 161 -22.26 -47.01 -17.92
CA GLU A 161 -22.57 -45.60 -17.97
C GLU A 161 -22.30 -45.12 -16.55
N ALA A 162 -21.04 -44.77 -16.31
CA ALA A 162 -20.67 -43.88 -15.25
C ALA A 162 -21.51 -42.64 -15.55
N LEU A 163 -22.68 -42.57 -14.93
CA LEU A 163 -23.56 -41.42 -14.95
C LEU A 163 -22.69 -40.26 -14.52
N ILE A 164 -22.17 -39.53 -15.50
CA ILE A 164 -21.50 -38.26 -15.30
C ILE A 164 -22.61 -37.39 -14.78
N VAL A 165 -22.80 -37.38 -13.46
CA VAL A 165 -23.63 -36.40 -12.77
C VAL A 165 -22.93 -35.07 -13.02
N LYS A 166 -23.30 -34.47 -14.15
CA LYS A 166 -22.93 -33.13 -14.54
C LYS A 166 -23.65 -32.22 -13.56
N SER A 167 -23.08 -32.06 -12.38
CA SER A 167 -23.52 -31.04 -11.43
C SER A 167 -23.65 -29.73 -12.22
N PRO A 168 -24.76 -28.97 -12.08
CA PRO A 168 -24.94 -27.75 -12.83
C PRO A 168 -23.75 -26.85 -12.50
N GLN A 169 -22.88 -26.66 -13.50
CA GLN A 169 -21.71 -25.82 -13.36
C GLN A 169 -22.24 -24.44 -13.00
N LYS A 170 -22.01 -24.02 -11.76
CA LYS A 170 -22.22 -22.64 -11.38
C LYS A 170 -21.15 -21.86 -12.13
N GLU A 171 -21.50 -21.31 -13.29
CA GLU A 171 -20.68 -20.32 -13.99
C GLU A 171 -20.32 -19.27 -12.95
N ARG A 172 -19.06 -19.27 -12.51
CA ARG A 172 -18.64 -18.39 -11.44
C ARG A 172 -18.52 -17.02 -12.05
N GLU A 173 -19.59 -16.24 -11.91
CA GLU A 173 -19.66 -14.90 -12.48
C GLU A 173 -18.39 -14.11 -12.12
N PRO A 174 -17.80 -13.41 -13.09
CA PRO A 174 -16.60 -12.62 -12.83
C PRO A 174 -16.94 -11.55 -11.78
N SER A 175 -16.32 -11.64 -10.61
CA SER A 175 -16.58 -10.71 -9.51
C SER A 175 -15.80 -9.40 -9.72
N LEU A 176 -16.52 -8.29 -9.94
CA LEU A 176 -15.94 -6.96 -10.12
C LEU A 176 -15.19 -6.49 -8.87
N PHE A 177 -15.74 -6.73 -7.68
CA PHE A 177 -15.11 -6.37 -6.40
C PHE A 177 -13.70 -6.94 -6.24
N LYS A 178 -13.48 -8.18 -6.69
CA LYS A 178 -12.17 -8.83 -6.62
C LYS A 178 -11.15 -8.19 -7.57
N VAL A 179 -11.60 -7.75 -8.74
CA VAL A 179 -10.78 -7.03 -9.71
C VAL A 179 -10.44 -5.64 -9.18
N LEU A 180 -11.41 -4.97 -8.55
CA LEU A 180 -11.23 -3.66 -7.92
C LEU A 180 -10.21 -3.74 -6.77
N TYR A 181 -10.40 -4.69 -5.85
CA TYR A 181 -9.48 -4.90 -4.73
C TYR A 181 -8.09 -5.30 -5.20
N LYS A 182 -7.97 -6.06 -6.29
CA LYS A 182 -6.65 -6.40 -6.86
C LYS A 182 -5.96 -5.21 -7.52
N THR A 183 -6.73 -4.28 -8.07
CA THR A 183 -6.20 -3.10 -8.77
C THR A 183 -5.81 -2.00 -7.79
N PHE A 184 -6.67 -1.70 -6.81
CA PHE A 184 -6.46 -0.61 -5.85
C PHE A 184 -5.99 -1.06 -4.46
N GLY A 185 -5.93 -2.37 -4.21
CA GLY A 185 -5.57 -2.95 -2.91
C GLY A 185 -4.23 -2.48 -2.33
N PRO A 186 -3.13 -2.40 -3.12
CA PRO A 186 -1.85 -1.90 -2.60
C PRO A 186 -1.94 -0.48 -2.04
N TYR A 187 -2.69 0.41 -2.71
CA TYR A 187 -2.93 1.78 -2.22
C TYR A 187 -3.78 1.78 -0.96
N PHE A 188 -4.82 0.96 -0.91
CA PHE A 188 -5.70 0.87 0.26
C PHE A 188 -5.01 0.24 1.49
N LEU A 189 -4.06 -0.66 1.28
CA LEU A 189 -3.26 -1.26 2.35
C LEU A 189 -2.41 -0.21 3.08
N MET A 190 -1.90 0.79 2.38
CA MET A 190 -1.19 1.91 3.01
C MET A 190 -2.10 2.70 3.95
N SER A 191 -3.36 2.94 3.58
CA SER A 191 -4.34 3.62 4.44
C SER A 191 -4.58 2.85 5.74
N PHE A 192 -4.69 1.52 5.68
CA PHE A 192 -4.82 0.69 6.87
C PHE A 192 -3.59 0.76 7.77
N LEU A 193 -2.38 0.79 7.21
CA LEU A 193 -1.15 0.93 7.98
C LEU A 193 -1.10 2.28 8.72
N PHE A 194 -1.40 3.38 8.03
CA PHE A 194 -1.47 4.71 8.67
C PHE A 194 -2.53 4.77 9.77
N LYS A 195 -3.69 4.14 9.55
CA LYS A 195 -4.75 4.06 10.56
C LYS A 195 -4.32 3.26 11.79
N ALA A 196 -3.68 2.11 11.60
CA ALA A 196 -3.17 1.31 12.71
C ALA A 196 -2.09 2.06 13.52
N LEU A 197 -1.18 2.78 12.85
CA LEU A 197 -0.19 3.61 13.51
C LEU A 197 -0.83 4.74 14.31
N HIS A 198 -1.82 5.42 13.73
CA HIS A 198 -2.59 6.47 14.40
C HIS A 198 -3.26 5.92 15.68
N ASP A 199 -3.88 4.75 15.59
CA ASP A 199 -4.59 4.15 16.73
C ASP A 199 -3.60 3.76 17.84
N LEU A 200 -2.41 3.24 17.51
CA LEU A 200 -1.34 3.00 18.48
C LEU A 200 -0.88 4.29 19.17
N MET A 201 -0.73 5.36 18.39
CA MET A 201 -0.30 6.67 18.90
C MET A 201 -1.36 7.30 19.82
N MET A 202 -2.64 7.03 19.56
CA MET A 202 -3.75 7.49 20.41
C MET A 202 -3.70 6.85 21.81
N PHE A 203 -3.24 5.59 21.93
CA PHE A 203 -3.02 4.95 23.24
C PHE A 203 -1.82 5.52 24.01
N ALA A 204 -0.82 6.08 23.31
CA ALA A 204 0.34 6.68 23.96
C ALA A 204 0.01 8.00 24.67
N GLY A 205 -1.02 8.73 24.23
CA GLY A 205 -1.44 10.00 24.85
C GLY A 205 -1.82 9.85 26.33
N PRO A 206 -2.78 8.95 26.67
CA PRO A 206 -3.14 8.67 28.06
C PRO A 206 -1.99 8.13 28.93
N GLU A 207 -1.11 7.29 28.38
CA GLU A 207 0.06 6.74 29.10
C GLU A 207 1.13 7.81 29.40
N LEU A 208 1.27 8.83 28.54
CA LEU A 208 2.20 9.93 28.78
C LEU A 208 1.67 10.94 29.82
N LEU A 209 0.35 11.05 29.96
CA LEU A 209 -0.29 11.97 30.91
C LEU A 209 -0.32 11.42 32.34
N LYS A 210 -0.03 10.13 32.52
CA LYS A 210 -0.10 9.42 33.80
C LYS A 210 1.23 9.46 34.54
#